data_AF-A0A0Q8T2J7-F1
#
_entry.id   AF-A0A0Q8T2J7-F1
#
_cell.length_a   1.000
_cell.length_b   1.000
_cell.length_c   1.000
_cell.angle_alpha   90.00
_cell.angle_beta   90.00
_cell.angle_gamma   90.00
#
_symmetry.space_group_name_H-M   'P 1'
#
loop_
_entity.id
_entity.type
_entity.pdbx_description
1 polymer ?
#
loop_
_entity_poly.entity_id
_entity_poly.type
_entity_poly.pdbx_seq_one_letter_code
_entity_poly.pdbx_strand_id
1 'polypeptide(L)'
;MTGLDEEGLEMLKSYLGRDVSQEVGSCRDYMDVYNLHIEDLRELVRKRADVYAAMYVMHLLGKGGLRNAKLFIYDVVKENENIDDWLRDSYQEG
;
A
#
# COMPACT_ATOMS: atom_id res chain seq x y z
N MET A 1 4.75 -16.61 -5.93
CA MET A 1 5.68 -15.71 -5.21
C MET A 1 4.93 -14.39 -5.06
N THR A 2 4.50 -14.05 -3.85
CA THR A 2 3.67 -12.85 -3.55
C THR A 2 4.51 -11.80 -2.82
N GLY A 3 5.64 -11.43 -3.41
CA GLY A 3 6.51 -10.36 -2.92
C GLY A 3 7.00 -9.52 -4.11
N LEU A 4 7.28 -8.25 -3.87
CA LEU A 4 7.98 -7.38 -4.81
C LEU A 4 9.30 -8.06 -5.22
N ASP A 5 9.57 -8.10 -6.53
CA ASP A 5 10.86 -8.53 -7.04
C ASP A 5 11.92 -7.44 -6.83
N GLU A 6 13.16 -7.76 -7.18
CA GLU A 6 14.30 -6.85 -6.99
C GLU A 6 14.09 -5.52 -7.73
N GLU A 7 13.57 -5.56 -8.95
CA GLU A 7 13.23 -4.36 -9.73
C GLU A 7 12.18 -3.51 -9.02
N GLY A 8 11.11 -4.13 -8.51
CA GLY A 8 10.09 -3.42 -7.75
C GLY A 8 10.61 -2.76 -6.47
N LEU A 9 11.53 -3.43 -5.75
CA LEU A 9 12.18 -2.86 -4.57
C LEU A 9 13.10 -1.69 -4.92
N GLU A 10 13.86 -1.80 -6.01
CA GLU A 10 14.69 -0.69 -6.51
C GLU A 10 13.85 0.52 -6.90
N MET A 11 12.72 0.30 -7.56
CA MET A 11 11.79 1.36 -7.93
C MET A 11 11.20 2.06 -6.71
N LEU A 12 10.78 1.30 -5.68
CA LEU A 12 10.31 1.89 -4.43
C LEU A 12 11.38 2.69 -3.72
N LYS A 13 12.62 2.17 -3.65
CA LYS A 13 13.76 2.89 -3.09
C LYS A 13 14.04 4.20 -3.82
N SER A 14 13.94 4.20 -5.15
CA SER A 14 14.09 5.39 -5.98
C SER A 14 13.00 6.43 -5.70
N TYR A 15 11.74 6.00 -5.57
CA TYR A 15 10.63 6.92 -5.32
C TYR A 15 10.59 7.49 -3.90
N LEU A 16 10.85 6.65 -2.89
CA LEU A 16 10.77 6.99 -1.47
C LEU A 16 12.10 7.50 -0.88
N GLY A 17 13.20 7.33 -1.61
CA GLY A 17 14.54 7.74 -1.15
C GLY A 17 15.11 6.90 -0.01
N ARG A 18 14.53 5.74 0.31
CA ARG A 18 14.92 4.86 1.42
C ARG A 18 14.72 3.39 1.09
N ASP A 19 15.51 2.51 1.71
CA ASP A 19 15.36 1.06 1.54
C ASP A 19 14.17 0.53 2.35
N VAL A 20 13.25 -0.17 1.67
CA VAL A 20 12.02 -0.75 2.24
C VAL A 20 12.04 -2.28 2.22
N SER A 21 13.15 -2.91 1.82
CA SER A 21 13.25 -4.37 1.65
C SER A 21 12.93 -5.17 2.92
N GLN A 22 13.22 -4.60 4.09
CA GLN A 22 12.99 -5.23 5.40
C GLN A 22 11.60 -4.97 5.98
N GLU A 23 10.74 -4.19 5.31
CA GLU A 23 9.40 -3.85 5.82
C GLU A 23 8.32 -4.87 5.44
N VAL A 24 8.72 -6.01 4.87
CA VAL A 24 7.77 -7.06 4.49
C VAL A 24 7.01 -7.58 5.71
N GLY A 25 5.67 -7.52 5.68
CA GLY A 25 4.83 -7.97 6.79
C GLY A 25 4.95 -7.11 8.06
N SER A 26 5.45 -5.88 7.97
CA SER A 26 5.53 -4.93 9.09
C SER A 26 4.16 -4.46 9.59
N CYS A 27 3.14 -4.53 8.75
CA CYS A 27 1.76 -4.10 9.05
C CYS A 27 0.83 -5.32 9.18
N ARG A 28 -0.04 -5.32 10.20
CA ARG A 28 -0.97 -6.44 10.42
C ARG A 28 -2.17 -6.40 9.48
N ASP A 29 -2.63 -5.19 9.16
CA ASP A 29 -3.81 -4.87 8.36
C ASP A 29 -3.70 -3.49 7.68
N TYR A 30 -4.74 -3.11 6.93
CA TYR A 30 -4.82 -1.83 6.22
C TYR A 30 -4.90 -0.61 7.14
N MET A 31 -5.34 -0.76 8.39
CA MET A 31 -5.34 0.33 9.35
C MET A 31 -3.92 0.63 9.82
N ASP A 32 -3.10 -0.39 10.07
CA ASP A 32 -1.66 -0.22 10.34
C ASP A 32 -0.97 0.46 9.14
N VAL A 33 -1.27 0.03 7.90
CA VAL A 33 -0.74 0.66 6.68
C VAL A 33 -1.12 2.15 6.60
N TYR A 34 -2.38 2.49 6.84
CA TYR A 34 -2.85 3.87 6.85
C TYR A 34 -2.11 4.70 7.92
N ASN A 35 -2.06 4.22 9.16
CA ASN A 35 -1.48 4.98 10.26
C ASN A 35 0.04 5.18 10.13
N LEU A 36 0.75 4.23 9.55
CA LEU A 36 2.22 4.22 9.52
C LEU A 36 2.80 4.69 8.19
N HIS A 37 2.12 4.47 7.07
CA HIS A 37 2.69 4.63 5.71
C HIS A 37 1.85 5.47 4.75
N ILE A 38 0.76 6.12 5.20
CA ILE A 38 -0.10 6.90 4.29
C ILE A 38 0.66 8.00 3.54
N GLU A 39 1.66 8.63 4.16
CA GLU A 39 2.44 9.68 3.50
C GLU A 39 3.37 9.14 2.40
N ASP A 40 3.97 7.96 2.60
CA ASP A 40 4.74 7.26 1.56
C ASP A 40 3.84 6.92 0.36
N LEU A 41 2.63 6.41 0.63
CA LEU A 41 1.66 6.06 -0.40
C LEU A 41 1.16 7.29 -1.16
N ARG A 42 0.88 8.39 -0.45
CA ARG A 42 0.52 9.67 -1.08
C ARG A 42 1.65 10.21 -1.93
N GLU A 43 2.91 10.04 -1.52
CA GLU A 43 4.07 10.40 -2.34
C GLU A 43 4.14 9.58 -3.63
N LEU A 44 3.94 8.26 -3.56
CA LEU A 44 3.91 7.40 -4.74
C LEU A 44 2.78 7.79 -5.71
N VAL A 45 1.57 8.05 -5.19
CA VAL A 45 0.43 8.52 -6.00
C VAL A 45 0.73 9.88 -6.64
N ARG A 46 1.33 10.83 -5.90
CA ARG A 46 1.76 12.13 -6.45
C ARG A 46 2.74 11.98 -7.62
N LYS A 47 3.58 10.94 -7.61
CA LYS A 47 4.51 10.60 -8.70
C LYS A 47 3.88 9.75 -9.80
N ARG A 48 2.56 9.51 -9.77
CA ARG A 48 1.81 8.62 -10.69
C ARG A 48 2.32 7.17 -10.66
N ALA A 49 2.79 6.72 -9.50
CA ALA A 49 3.31 5.39 -9.26
C ALA A 49 2.29 4.49 -8.54
N ASP A 50 1.01 4.60 -8.90
CA ASP A 50 -0.13 3.93 -8.25
C ASP A 50 0.04 2.40 -8.18
N VAL A 51 0.64 1.80 -9.22
CA VAL A 51 0.94 0.36 -9.27
C VAL A 51 1.97 -0.01 -8.20
N TYR A 52 3.03 0.78 -8.05
CA TYR A 52 4.05 0.57 -7.02
C TYR A 52 3.52 0.87 -5.63
N ALA A 53 2.59 1.83 -5.48
CA ALA A 53 1.89 2.06 -4.23
C ALA A 53 1.09 0.82 -3.80
N ALA A 54 0.32 0.22 -4.71
CA ALA A 54 -0.43 -1.00 -4.42
C ALA A 54 0.49 -2.19 -4.10
N MET A 55 1.61 -2.33 -4.82
CA MET A 55 2.61 -3.35 -4.51
C MET A 55 3.27 -3.13 -3.15
N TYR A 56 3.56 -1.88 -2.78
CA TYR A 56 4.13 -1.54 -1.48
C TYR A 56 3.17 -1.88 -0.34
N VAL A 57 1.86 -1.60 -0.49
CA VAL A 57 0.83 -2.04 0.46
C VAL A 57 0.86 -3.56 0.65
N MET A 58 0.92 -4.33 -0.44
CA MET A 58 1.01 -5.79 -0.35
C MET A 58 2.30 -6.26 0.36
N HIS A 59 3.42 -5.57 0.12
CA HIS A 59 4.68 -5.86 0.80
C HIS A 59 4.61 -5.56 2.28
N LEU A 60 4.12 -4.40 2.68
CA LEU A 60 3.89 -4.02 4.08
C LEU A 60 3.01 -5.03 4.82
N LEU A 61 1.96 -5.54 4.15
CA LEU A 61 1.07 -6.55 4.74
C LEU A 61 1.70 -7.95 4.76
N GLY A 62 2.68 -8.23 3.88
CA GLY A 62 3.26 -9.57 3.66
C GLY A 62 2.26 -10.60 3.13
N LYS A 63 1.03 -10.17 2.82
CA LYS A 63 -0.12 -10.97 2.39
C LYS A 63 -1.14 -10.06 1.70
N GLY A 64 -2.22 -10.65 1.20
CA GLY A 64 -3.35 -9.91 0.63
C GLY A 64 -3.38 -9.91 -0.89
N GLY A 65 -4.44 -9.35 -1.46
CA GLY A 65 -4.72 -9.37 -2.89
C GLY A 65 -4.50 -8.01 -3.55
N LEU A 66 -3.96 -8.03 -4.77
CA LEU A 66 -3.72 -6.82 -5.58
C LEU A 66 -4.99 -5.99 -5.79
N ARG A 67 -6.16 -6.64 -5.88
CA ARG A 67 -7.45 -5.95 -6.00
C ARG A 67 -7.70 -5.01 -4.82
N ASN A 68 -7.60 -5.50 -3.59
CA ASN A 68 -7.88 -4.71 -2.39
C ASN A 68 -6.82 -3.62 -2.20
N ALA A 69 -5.56 -3.91 -2.51
CA ALA A 69 -4.51 -2.89 -2.48
C ALA A 69 -4.82 -1.75 -3.47
N LYS A 70 -5.25 -2.06 -4.70
CA LYS A 70 -5.63 -1.02 -5.68
C LYS A 70 -6.84 -0.19 -5.25
N LEU A 71 -7.87 -0.82 -4.67
CA LEU A 71 -9.04 -0.11 -4.13
C LEU A 71 -8.62 0.82 -3.00
N PHE A 72 -7.84 0.32 -2.04
CA PHE A 72 -7.29 1.16 -0.95
C PHE A 72 -6.48 2.36 -1.48
N ILE A 73 -5.62 2.17 -2.49
CA ILE A 73 -4.90 3.29 -3.12
C ILE A 73 -5.86 4.30 -3.76
N TYR A 74 -6.90 3.83 -4.44
CA TYR A 74 -7.85 4.71 -5.12
C TYR A 74 -8.73 5.46 -4.11
N ASP A 75 -9.47 4.73 -3.28
CA ASP A 75 -10.51 5.34 -2.45
C ASP A 75 -9.89 6.09 -1.26
N VAL A 76 -8.97 5.46 -0.52
CA VAL A 76 -8.41 6.03 0.72
C VAL A 76 -7.25 6.97 0.43
N VAL A 77 -6.27 6.57 -0.39
CA VAL A 77 -5.05 7.37 -0.58
C VAL A 77 -5.28 8.55 -1.52
N LYS A 78 -5.99 8.32 -2.63
CA LYS A 78 -6.19 9.34 -3.68
C LYS A 78 -7.45 10.18 -3.46
N GLU A 79 -8.60 9.55 -3.22
CA GLU A 79 -9.87 10.27 -3.00
C GLU A 79 -10.03 10.75 -1.55
N ASN A 80 -9.12 10.37 -0.63
CA ASN A 80 -9.17 10.69 0.79
C ASN A 80 -10.47 10.23 1.47
N GLU A 81 -10.98 9.07 1.07
CA GLU A 81 -12.05 8.40 1.82
C GLU A 81 -11.60 8.13 3.26
N ASN A 82 -12.55 8.20 4.19
CA ASN A 82 -12.32 7.83 5.57
C ASN A 82 -12.01 6.33 5.67
N ILE A 83 -10.88 5.99 6.30
CA ILE A 83 -10.43 4.60 6.42
C ILE A 83 -11.40 3.71 7.21
N ASP A 84 -12.08 4.24 8.23
CA ASP A 84 -13.05 3.47 9.02
C ASP A 84 -14.26 3.09 8.16
N ASP A 85 -14.71 4.00 7.30
CA ASP A 85 -15.80 3.75 6.35
C ASP A 85 -15.38 2.71 5.31
N TRP A 86 -14.19 2.88 4.70
CA TRP A 86 -13.66 1.92 3.71
C TRP A 86 -13.47 0.52 4.30
N LEU A 87 -12.96 0.41 5.54
CA LEU A 87 -12.79 -0.87 6.22
C LEU A 87 -14.15 -1.54 6.48
N ARG A 88 -15.14 -0.78 6.97
CA ARG A 88 -16.49 -1.31 7.19
C ARG A 88 -17.05 -1.93 5.92
N ASP A 89 -16.93 -1.23 4.79
CA ASP A 89 -17.48 -1.68 3.52
C ASP A 89 -16.68 -2.88 2.96
N SER A 90 -15.35 -2.84 3.07
CA SER A 90 -14.45 -3.90 2.59
C SER A 90 -14.57 -5.22 3.37
N TYR A 91 -14.94 -5.19 4.65
CA TYR A 91 -15.14 -6.38 5.48
C TYR A 91 -16.59 -6.87 5.52
N GLN A 92 -17.57 -6.08 5.07
CA GLN A 92 -18.97 -6.52 4.94
C GLN A 92 -19.25 -7.32 3.67
N GLU A 93 -18.42 -7.16 2.62
CA GLU A 93 -18.51 -7.93 1.38
C GLU A 93 -17.71 -9.26 1.39
N GLY A 94 -17.11 -9.64 2.53
CA GLY A 94 -16.20 -10.79 2.69
C GLY A 94 -16.80 -12.00 3.39
#